data_AF-A0A2R5LFR6-F1
#
_entry.id   AF-A0A2R5LFR6-F1
#
_cell.length_a   1.000
_cell.length_b   1.000
_cell.length_c   1.000
_cell.angle_alpha   90.00
_cell.angle_beta   90.00
_cell.angle_gamma   90.00
#
_symmetry.space_group_name_H-M   'P 1'
#
loop_
_entity.id
_entity.type
_entity.pdbx_description
1 polymer ?
#
loop_
_entity_poly.entity_id
_entity_poly.type
_entity_poly.pdbx_seq_one_letter_code
_entity_poly.pdbx_strand_id
1 'polypeptide(L)'
;MSGDLKELWTIPVRVIRSFEHRNIRYLVIKDVSPQYLVKELKAIIMTKLKESPSFPPPVRNYAYDTIKIEHFPHKSKTTDPVINTEDDTLILPDEKTLLESHMINETELSFFKLEDYIRYKTSKHSDV
;
A
#
# COMPACT_ATOMS: atom_id res chain seq x y z
N MET A 1 -1.76 -30.51 -21.94
CA MET A 1 -1.00 -29.75 -20.94
C MET A 1 -1.80 -28.50 -20.63
N SER A 2 -2.62 -28.53 -19.58
CA SER A 2 -3.35 -27.35 -19.11
C SER A 2 -2.31 -26.46 -18.45
N GLY A 3 -1.82 -25.46 -19.17
CA GLY A 3 -0.94 -24.46 -18.59
C GLY A 3 -1.73 -23.72 -17.52
N ASP A 4 -1.35 -23.89 -16.26
CA ASP A 4 -1.87 -23.08 -15.17
C ASP A 4 -1.67 -21.60 -15.56
N LEU A 5 -2.75 -20.96 -16.00
CA LEU A 5 -2.84 -19.52 -16.06
C LEU A 5 -2.74 -19.07 -14.60
N LYS A 6 -1.51 -18.80 -14.13
CA LYS A 6 -1.29 -18.14 -12.84
C LYS A 6 -2.08 -16.84 -12.90
N GLU A 7 -3.16 -16.76 -12.13
CA GLU A 7 -3.97 -15.56 -12.04
C GLU A 7 -3.08 -14.44 -11.52
N LEU A 8 -2.79 -13.47 -12.39
CA LEU A 8 -2.02 -12.29 -12.04
C LEU A 8 -2.98 -11.21 -11.54
N TRP A 9 -2.57 -10.52 -10.49
CA TRP A 9 -3.37 -9.49 -9.86
C TRP A 9 -3.02 -8.10 -10.36
N THR A 10 -4.04 -7.24 -10.35
CA THR A 10 -3.91 -5.80 -10.46
C THR A 10 -4.13 -5.21 -9.07
N ILE A 11 -3.13 -4.48 -8.57
CA ILE A 11 -3.10 -3.94 -7.22
C ILE A 11 -3.08 -2.40 -7.30
N PRO A 12 -4.19 -1.73 -6.96
CA PRO A 12 -4.22 -0.29 -6.73
C PRO A 12 -3.43 0.08 -5.47
N VAL A 13 -2.59 1.11 -5.57
CA VAL A 13 -1.72 1.58 -4.49
C VAL A 13 -1.88 3.08 -4.31
N ARG A 14 -2.26 3.48 -3.10
CA ARG A 14 -2.25 4.85 -2.59
C ARG A 14 -0.90 5.11 -1.94
N VAL A 15 -0.10 5.96 -2.56
CA VAL A 15 1.21 6.37 -2.05
C VAL A 15 1.03 7.63 -1.22
N ILE A 16 1.23 7.52 0.10
CA ILE A 16 1.02 8.60 1.06
C ILE A 16 2.38 9.18 1.42
N ARG A 17 2.70 10.33 0.82
CA ARG A 17 3.92 11.09 1.15
C ARG A 17 3.78 11.75 2.52
N SER A 18 2.65 12.39 2.80
CA SER A 18 2.42 13.16 4.02
C SER A 18 1.00 12.94 4.52
N PHE A 19 0.88 12.44 5.74
CA PHE A 19 -0.39 12.29 6.43
C PHE A 19 -0.99 13.67 6.80
N GLU A 20 -0.17 14.54 7.40
CA GLU A 20 -0.56 15.89 7.85
C GLU A 20 -1.15 16.73 6.70
N HIS A 21 -0.48 16.76 5.55
CA HIS A 21 -0.92 17.54 4.39
C HIS A 21 -1.79 16.73 3.42
N ARG A 22 -2.16 15.49 3.77
CA ARG A 22 -2.94 14.57 2.93
C ARG A 22 -2.38 14.45 1.51
N ASN A 23 -1.05 14.40 1.38
CA ASN A 23 -0.38 14.24 0.11
C ASN A 23 -0.42 12.78 -0.33
N ILE A 24 -1.49 12.44 -1.05
CA ILE A 24 -1.79 11.10 -1.54
C ILE A 24 -1.72 11.08 -3.06
N ARG A 25 -1.11 10.05 -3.61
CA ARG A 25 -0.97 9.80 -5.05
C ARG A 25 -1.36 8.37 -5.36
N TYR A 26 -1.83 8.12 -6.58
CA TYR A 26 -2.32 6.79 -6.98
C TYR A 26 -1.36 6.17 -8.00
N LEU A 27 -1.11 4.88 -7.82
CA LEU A 27 -0.30 4.04 -8.70
C LEU A 27 -1.00 2.69 -8.84
N VAL A 28 -0.95 2.08 -10.03
CA VAL A 28 -1.49 0.74 -10.24
C VAL A 28 -0.34 -0.20 -10.64
N ILE A 29 -0.18 -1.28 -9.88
CA ILE A 29 0.74 -2.36 -10.21
C ILE A 29 -0.07 -3.46 -10.88
N LYS A 30 0.36 -3.86 -12.08
CA LYS A 30 -0.26 -4.93 -12.86
C LYS A 30 0.66 -6.14 -12.85
N ASP A 31 0.12 -7.28 -13.25
CA ASP A 31 0.89 -8.51 -13.48
C ASP A 31 1.59 -9.01 -12.21
N VAL A 32 0.95 -8.83 -11.05
CA VAL A 32 1.49 -9.20 -9.74
C VAL A 32 1.16 -10.66 -9.44
N SER A 33 2.16 -11.48 -9.13
CA SER A 33 1.91 -12.85 -8.68
C SER A 33 1.41 -12.85 -7.23
N PRO A 34 0.35 -13.61 -6.88
CA PRO A 34 -0.10 -13.80 -5.49
C PRO A 34 0.98 -14.39 -4.57
N GLN A 35 1.95 -15.09 -5.16
CA GLN A 35 3.05 -15.76 -4.48
C GLN A 35 4.23 -14.83 -4.18
N TYR A 36 4.20 -13.58 -4.65
CA TYR A 36 5.23 -12.61 -4.28
C TYR A 36 5.18 -12.31 -2.78
N LEU A 37 6.35 -12.10 -2.21
CA LEU A 37 6.49 -11.58 -0.87
C LEU A 37 6.10 -10.09 -0.85
N VAL A 38 5.59 -9.62 0.28
CA VAL A 38 5.25 -8.22 0.47
C VAL A 38 6.45 -7.30 0.20
N LYS A 39 7.67 -7.70 0.60
CA LYS A 39 8.89 -6.94 0.29
C LYS A 39 9.21 -6.84 -1.20
N GLU A 40 8.85 -7.86 -1.99
CA GLU A 40 9.04 -7.85 -3.45
C GLU A 40 8.05 -6.86 -4.09
N LEU A 41 6.80 -6.84 -3.63
CA LEU A 41 5.82 -5.85 -4.04
C LEU A 41 6.27 -4.42 -3.69
N LYS A 42 6.81 -4.19 -2.48
CA LYS A 42 7.40 -2.89 -2.09
C LYS A 42 8.50 -2.46 -3.06
N ALA A 43 9.41 -3.38 -3.41
CA ALA A 43 10.49 -3.09 -4.36
C ALA A 43 9.95 -2.70 -5.75
N ILE A 44 8.93 -3.42 -6.26
CA ILE A 44 8.27 -3.11 -7.53
C ILE A 44 7.62 -1.71 -7.49
N ILE A 45 6.89 -1.40 -6.42
CA ILE A 45 6.26 -0.08 -6.24
C ILE A 45 7.32 1.02 -6.23
N MET A 46 8.41 0.83 -5.48
CA MET A 46 9.51 1.80 -5.39
C MET A 46 10.18 2.03 -6.74
N THR A 47 10.42 0.97 -7.53
CA THR A 47 10.96 1.09 -8.88
C THR A 47 10.02 1.88 -9.79
N LYS A 48 8.72 1.51 -9.83
CA LYS A 48 7.73 2.24 -10.63
C LYS A 48 7.60 3.72 -10.24
N LEU A 49 7.68 4.03 -8.95
CA LEU A 49 7.65 5.41 -8.47
C LEU A 49 8.84 6.21 -9.03
N LYS A 50 10.05 5.66 -8.94
CA LYS A 50 11.28 6.33 -9.44
C LYS A 50 11.24 6.56 -10.95
N GLU A 51 10.78 5.56 -11.70
CA GLU A 51 10.72 5.59 -13.16
C GLU A 51 9.63 6.50 -13.70
N SER A 52 8.51 6.66 -12.97
CA SER A 52 7.36 7.42 -13.46
C SER A 52 7.59 8.94 -13.34
N PRO A 53 7.75 9.66 -14.47
CA PRO A 53 8.02 11.10 -14.46
C PRO A 53 6.83 11.94 -13.97
N SER A 54 5.63 11.35 -13.91
CA SER A 54 4.42 12.01 -13.40
C SER A 54 4.45 12.28 -11.90
N PHE A 55 5.33 11.61 -11.15
CA PHE A 55 5.50 11.86 -9.72
C PHE A 55 6.57 12.93 -9.46
N PRO A 56 6.28 13.94 -8.61
CA PRO A 56 7.26 14.97 -8.30
C PRO A 56 8.42 14.38 -7.47
N PRO A 57 9.63 14.97 -7.52
CA PRO A 57 10.81 14.45 -6.81
C PRO A 57 10.60 14.15 -5.32
N PRO A 58 9.84 14.95 -4.54
CA PRO A 58 9.57 14.65 -3.12
C PRO A 58 8.74 13.38 -2.88
N VAL A 59 8.00 12.91 -3.88
CA VAL A 59 7.29 11.62 -3.83
C VAL A 59 8.27 10.50 -4.24
N ARG A 60 9.01 10.68 -5.34
CA ARG A 60 9.92 9.64 -5.87
C ARG A 60 11.07 9.27 -4.94
N ASN A 61 11.60 10.24 -4.19
CA ASN A 61 12.78 10.08 -3.35
C ASN A 61 12.43 9.86 -1.87
N TYR A 62 11.18 9.54 -1.56
CA TYR A 62 10.75 9.33 -0.19
C TYR A 62 11.14 7.94 0.34
N ALA A 63 11.37 7.85 1.65
CA ALA A 63 11.74 6.61 2.33
C ALA A 63 10.48 5.81 2.73
N TYR A 64 9.71 5.37 1.74
CA TYR A 64 8.58 4.48 1.98
C TYR A 64 9.07 3.10 2.42
N ASP A 65 8.43 2.52 3.43
CA ASP A 65 8.83 1.25 4.04
C ASP A 65 7.66 0.33 4.40
N THR A 66 6.42 0.82 4.38
CA THR A 66 5.27 0.13 4.96
C THR A 66 4.09 0.08 4.03
N ILE A 67 3.51 -1.11 3.88
CA ILE A 67 2.25 -1.35 3.19
C ILE A 67 1.18 -1.69 4.23
N LYS A 68 0.00 -1.08 4.08
CA LYS A 68 -1.22 -1.42 4.82
C LYS A 68 -2.36 -1.67 3.84
N ILE A 69 -3.21 -2.66 4.10
CA ILE A 69 -4.46 -2.81 3.35
C ILE A 69 -5.40 -1.66 3.70
N GLU A 70 -5.85 -0.92 2.69
CA GLU A 70 -6.85 0.13 2.85
C GLU A 70 -8.26 -0.42 2.66
N HIS A 71 -8.43 -1.24 1.63
CA HIS A 71 -9.75 -1.71 1.24
C HIS A 71 -9.69 -3.04 0.48
N PHE A 72 -10.60 -3.94 0.83
CA PHE A 72 -10.86 -5.16 0.07
C PHE A 72 -11.99 -4.91 -0.93
N PRO A 73 -11.92 -5.48 -2.15
CA PRO A 73 -13.01 -5.47 -3.11
C PRO A 73 -14.33 -5.88 -2.45
N HIS A 74 -15.41 -5.16 -2.79
CA HIS A 74 -16.77 -5.41 -2.33
C HIS A 74 -17.01 -5.28 -0.81
N LYS A 75 -16.04 -4.81 -0.03
CA LYS A 75 -16.26 -4.44 1.39
C LYS A 75 -16.59 -2.95 1.52
N SER A 76 -16.95 -2.49 2.72
CA SER A 76 -17.15 -1.06 2.98
C SER A 76 -15.81 -0.33 3.01
N LYS A 77 -15.75 0.86 2.38
CA LYS A 77 -14.61 1.76 2.51
C LYS A 77 -14.61 2.43 3.88
N THR A 78 -13.42 2.73 4.39
CA THR A 78 -13.28 3.48 5.64
C THR A 78 -13.70 4.94 5.41
N THR A 79 -14.19 5.61 6.45
CA THR A 79 -14.57 7.03 6.37
C THR A 79 -13.36 7.97 6.52
N ASP A 80 -12.18 7.43 6.85
CA ASP A 80 -10.96 8.23 6.99
C ASP A 80 -10.43 8.64 5.61
N PRO A 81 -10.30 9.95 5.31
CA PRO A 81 -9.83 10.39 4.00
C PRO A 81 -8.34 10.09 3.74
N VAL A 82 -7.56 9.78 4.78
CA VAL A 82 -6.12 9.55 4.68
C VAL A 82 -5.79 8.08 4.82
N ILE A 83 -6.04 7.49 5.99
CA ILE A 83 -5.76 6.08 6.27
C ILE A 83 -6.54 5.67 7.52
N ASN A 84 -7.05 4.45 7.58
CA ASN A 84 -7.56 3.90 8.83
C ASN A 84 -6.44 3.82 9.88
N THR A 85 -6.65 4.36 11.09
CA THR A 85 -5.70 4.27 12.22
C THR A 85 -6.11 3.27 13.30
N GLU A 86 -7.33 2.74 13.21
CA GLU A 86 -7.94 1.91 14.24
C GLU A 86 -7.45 0.46 14.21
N ASP A 87 -7.15 -0.07 13.02
CA ASP A 87 -6.76 -1.47 12.84
C ASP A 87 -5.36 -1.60 12.24
N ASP A 88 -4.36 -1.86 13.08
CA ASP A 88 -2.97 -2.10 12.67
C ASP A 88 -2.73 -3.52 12.16
N THR A 89 -3.68 -4.45 12.31
CA THR A 89 -3.55 -5.83 11.81
C THR A 89 -3.51 -5.90 10.28
N LEU A 90 -3.93 -4.82 9.62
CA LEU A 90 -3.87 -4.63 8.18
C LEU A 90 -2.49 -4.22 7.67
N ILE A 91 -1.52 -3.95 8.54
CA ILE A 91 -0.12 -3.70 8.15
C ILE A 91 0.53 -5.03 7.76
N LEU A 92 1.10 -5.09 6.55
CA LEU A 92 1.57 -6.35 5.98
C LEU A 92 3.04 -6.63 6.33
N PRO A 93 3.36 -7.83 6.88
CA PRO A 93 4.72 -8.25 7.16
C PRO A 93 5.48 -8.64 5.88
N ASP A 94 6.76 -8.31 5.83
CA ASP A 94 7.59 -8.41 4.62
C ASP A 94 7.85 -9.83 4.14
N GLU A 95 7.83 -10.79 5.06
CA GLU A 95 8.15 -12.19 4.84
C GLU A 95 6.96 -13.04 4.42
N LYS A 96 5.74 -12.49 4.44
CA LYS A 96 4.55 -13.20 3.96
C LYS A 96 4.36 -12.97 2.47
N THR A 97 3.80 -13.97 1.80
CA THR A 97 3.25 -13.80 0.45
C THR A 97 2.01 -12.90 0.48
N LEU A 98 1.63 -12.34 -0.68
CA LEU A 98 0.40 -11.55 -0.79
C LEU A 98 -0.84 -12.41 -0.46
N LEU A 99 -0.83 -13.67 -0.88
CA LEU A 99 -1.89 -14.63 -0.57
C LEU A 99 -1.99 -14.95 0.94
N GLU A 100 -0.86 -15.19 1.62
CA GLU A 100 -0.82 -15.39 3.08
C GLU A 100 -1.18 -14.12 3.87
N SER A 101 -1.10 -12.96 3.22
CA SER A 101 -1.54 -11.66 3.75
C SER A 101 -3.03 -11.41 3.51
N HIS A 102 -3.78 -12.42 3.06
CA HIS A 102 -5.21 -12.36 2.74
C HIS A 102 -5.58 -11.33 1.67
N MET A 103 -4.60 -10.89 0.86
CA MET A 103 -4.90 -10.07 -0.29
C MET A 103 -5.61 -10.90 -1.35
N ILE A 104 -6.40 -10.22 -2.17
CA ILE A 104 -7.01 -10.72 -3.40
C ILE A 104 -6.78 -9.72 -4.52
N ASN A 105 -7.08 -10.12 -5.77
CA ASN A 105 -7.07 -9.21 -6.90
C ASN A 105 -7.84 -7.92 -6.58
N GLU A 106 -7.32 -6.75 -6.98
CA GLU A 106 -7.88 -5.42 -6.71
C GLU A 106 -7.95 -4.98 -5.24
N THR A 107 -7.25 -5.67 -4.33
CA THR A 107 -7.03 -5.15 -2.97
C THR A 107 -6.28 -3.82 -3.04
N GLU A 108 -6.88 -2.76 -2.49
CA GLU A 108 -6.29 -1.43 -2.46
C GLU A 108 -5.35 -1.30 -1.25
N LEU A 109 -4.13 -0.85 -1.53
CA LEU A 109 -3.08 -0.70 -0.54
C LEU A 109 -2.74 0.76 -0.30
N SER A 110 -2.30 1.07 0.92
CA SER A 110 -1.65 2.32 1.29
C SER A 110 -0.15 2.06 1.50
N PHE A 111 0.72 2.78 0.80
CA PHE A 111 2.18 2.69 0.90
C PHE A 111 2.76 4.00 1.45
N PHE A 112 3.48 3.92 2.57
CA PHE A 112 3.89 5.07 3.38
C PHE A 112 5.16 4.76 4.19
N LYS A 113 5.61 5.74 4.99
CA LYS A 113 6.70 5.57 5.97
C LYS A 113 6.11 5.31 7.36
N LEU A 114 6.49 4.22 8.02
CA LEU A 114 5.91 3.77 9.30
C LEU A 114 6.00 4.83 10.39
N GLU A 115 7.16 5.48 10.50
CA GLU A 115 7.42 6.50 11.50
C GLU A 115 6.41 7.66 11.41
N ASP A 116 6.06 8.09 10.19
CA ASP A 116 5.10 9.18 10.01
C ASP A 116 3.67 8.74 10.33
N TYR A 117 3.33 7.48 10.02
CA TYR A 117 2.05 6.89 10.37
C TYR A 117 1.86 6.84 11.88
N ILE A 118 2.87 6.38 12.62
CA ILE A 118 2.85 6.33 14.09
C ILE A 118 2.64 7.75 14.65
N ARG A 119 3.40 8.75 14.15
CA ARG A 119 3.22 10.16 14.59
C ARG A 119 1.81 10.67 14.31
N TYR A 120 1.26 10.42 13.12
CA TYR A 120 -0.09 10.82 12.74
C TYR A 120 -1.17 10.14 13.60
N LYS A 121 -1.02 8.84 13.87
CA LYS A 121 -1.92 8.10 14.75
C LYS A 121 -1.88 8.67 16.17
N THR A 122 -0.69 8.90 16.73
CA THR A 122 -0.55 9.49 18.06
C THR A 122 -1.16 10.88 18.14
N SER A 123 -0.95 11.76 17.14
CA SER A 123 -1.56 13.10 17.15
C SER A 123 -3.09 13.03 17.14
N LYS A 124 -3.69 12.10 16.37
CA LYS A 124 -5.15 11.91 16.35
C LYS A 124 -5.75 11.50 17.69
N HIS A 125 -5.02 10.71 18.47
CA HIS A 125 -5.48 10.29 19.80
C HIS A 125 -5.14 11.28 20.91
N SER A 126 -4.32 12.31 20.62
CA SER A 126 -3.96 13.37 21.58
C SER A 126 -4.95 14.53 21.60
N ASP A 127 -5.83 14.62 20.59
CA ASP A 127 -6.89 15.63 20.49
C ASP A 127 -8.23 15.17 21.12
N VAL A 128 -8.20 14.18 22.02
CA VAL A 128 -9.36 13.68 22.81
C VAL A 128 -9.18 13.97 24.29
#